data_AF-A0A1F5B1X7-F1
#
_entry.id   AF-A0A1F5B1X7-F1
#
_cell.length_a   1.000
_cell.length_b   1.000
_cell.length_c   1.000
_cell.angle_alpha   90.00
_cell.angle_beta   90.00
_cell.angle_gamma   90.00
#
_symmetry.space_group_name_H-M   'P 1'
#
loop_
_entity.id
_entity.type
_entity.pdbx_description
1 polymer ?
#
loop_
_entity_poly.entity_id
_entity_poly.type
_entity_poly.pdbx_seq_one_letter_code
_entity_poly.pdbx_strand_id
1 'polypeptide(L)'
;MPGVKGWEVCLYSDFTDYRVWCKNFRSERRARRFLRRELGRAESFYCGTISNEESSSFLTFYWNGRDIIAWNKPWVLSRRQALELEGSVRSGPLF
;
A
#
# COMPACT_ATOMS: atom_id res chain seq x y z
N MET A 1 -21.13 8.64 14.35
CA MET A 1 -19.92 9.37 14.82
C MET A 1 -18.98 9.47 13.64
N PRO A 2 -18.61 10.68 13.16
CA PRO A 2 -17.67 10.78 12.05
C PRO A 2 -16.35 10.17 12.50
N GLY A 3 -15.86 9.26 11.66
CA GLY A 3 -14.87 8.25 11.98
C GLY A 3 -13.59 8.83 12.56
N VAL A 4 -12.91 8.00 13.34
CA VAL A 4 -11.62 8.31 13.96
C VAL A 4 -10.67 8.89 12.90
N LYS A 5 -10.40 10.21 13.00
CA LYS A 5 -9.39 10.93 12.22
C LYS A 5 -8.05 10.19 12.35
N GLY A 6 -7.58 9.57 11.28
CA GLY A 6 -6.47 8.64 11.35
C GLY A 6 -5.91 8.30 9.97
N TRP A 7 -4.82 7.54 9.99
CA TRP A 7 -4.18 6.96 8.82
C TRP A 7 -5.03 5.79 8.31
N GLU A 8 -5.53 5.88 7.09
CA GLU A 8 -6.24 4.79 6.43
C GLU A 8 -5.25 3.95 5.62
N VAL A 9 -5.40 2.63 5.69
CA VAL A 9 -4.73 1.69 4.80
C VAL A 9 -5.79 0.97 3.99
N CYS A 10 -5.69 1.01 2.66
CA CYS A 10 -6.51 0.19 1.77
C CYS A 10 -5.62 -0.78 0.99
N LEU A 11 -6.05 -2.04 0.88
CA LEU A 11 -5.38 -3.10 0.12
C LEU A 11 -6.25 -3.52 -1.04
N TYR A 12 -5.65 -3.69 -2.22
CA TYR A 12 -6.36 -3.93 -3.47
C TYR A 12 -5.96 -5.28 -4.07
N SER A 13 -6.98 -6.02 -4.53
CA SER A 13 -6.80 -7.27 -5.26
C SER A 13 -7.50 -7.21 -6.62
N ASP A 14 -6.81 -7.75 -7.63
CA ASP A 14 -7.33 -7.92 -8.99
C ASP A 14 -7.81 -9.37 -9.25
N PHE A 15 -8.27 -10.10 -8.22
CA PHE A 15 -8.97 -11.36 -8.45
C PHE A 15 -10.28 -11.10 -9.20
N THR A 16 -10.93 -12.16 -9.71
CA THR A 16 -12.17 -12.10 -10.50
C THR A 16 -13.29 -11.25 -9.90
N ASP A 17 -13.24 -10.93 -8.60
CA ASP A 17 -14.25 -10.17 -7.87
C ASP A 17 -13.79 -8.81 -7.31
N TYR A 18 -12.62 -8.26 -7.70
CA TYR A 18 -12.05 -6.99 -7.18
C TYR A 18 -12.29 -6.74 -5.68
N ARG A 19 -11.38 -7.18 -4.80
CA ARG A 19 -11.54 -6.94 -3.36
C ARG A 19 -10.71 -5.76 -2.89
N VAL A 20 -11.36 -4.85 -2.18
CA VAL A 20 -10.71 -3.77 -1.43
C VAL A 20 -10.91 -4.01 0.06
N TRP A 21 -9.83 -3.96 0.83
CA TRP A 21 -9.90 -4.01 2.29
C TRP A 21 -9.27 -2.77 2.90
N CYS A 22 -10.08 -1.95 3.57
CA CYS A 22 -9.64 -0.72 4.22
C CYS A 22 -9.67 -0.84 5.76
N LYS A 23 -8.69 -0.22 6.42
CA LYS A 23 -8.57 -0.18 7.88
C LYS A 23 -7.92 1.11 8.36
N ASN A 24 -8.49 1.69 9.41
CA ASN A 24 -8.01 2.92 10.02
C ASN A 24 -7.03 2.68 11.18
N PHE A 25 -6.06 3.58 11.32
CA PHE A 25 -5.00 3.56 12.33
C PHE A 25 -4.79 4.95 12.92
N ARG A 26 -4.48 5.01 14.22
CA ARG A 26 -4.14 6.28 14.88
C ARG A 26 -2.74 6.80 14.57
N SER A 27 -1.87 6.02 13.90
CA SER A 27 -0.51 6.45 13.59
C SER A 27 0.04 5.84 12.31
N GLU A 28 0.85 6.62 11.60
CA GLU A 28 1.48 6.25 10.34
C GLU A 28 2.34 4.99 10.50
N ARG A 29 3.12 4.93 11.57
CA ARG A 29 3.98 3.78 11.86
C ARG A 29 3.19 2.48 12.04
N ARG A 30 1.95 2.54 12.56
CA ARG A 30 1.08 1.36 12.67
C ARG A 30 0.47 1.01 11.31
N ALA A 31 0.01 2.01 10.56
CA ALA A 31 -0.48 1.85 9.19
C ALA A 31 0.58 1.18 8.29
N ARG A 32 1.81 1.69 8.27
CA ARG A 32 2.94 1.12 7.51
C ARG A 32 3.27 -0.31 7.90
N ARG A 33 3.29 -0.63 9.20
CA ARG A 33 3.55 -2.00 9.67
C ARG A 33 2.45 -2.96 9.24
N PHE A 34 1.20 -2.53 9.33
CA PHE A 34 0.07 -3.32 8.86
C PHE A 34 0.12 -3.55 7.35
N LEU A 35 0.31 -2.50 6.55
CA LEU A 35 0.45 -2.62 5.10
C LEU A 35 1.57 -3.60 4.73
N ARG A 36 2.77 -3.44 5.31
CA ARG A 36 3.90 -4.33 5.02
C ARG A 36 3.59 -5.79 5.34
N ARG A 37 2.92 -6.04 6.47
CA ARG A 37 2.54 -7.38 6.89
C ARG A 37 1.52 -8.02 5.95
N GLU A 38 0.47 -7.30 5.59
CA GLU A 38 -0.63 -7.87 4.81
C GLU A 38 -0.27 -7.95 3.32
N LEU A 39 0.37 -6.91 2.77
CA LEU A 39 0.77 -6.89 1.37
C LEU A 39 1.92 -7.88 1.09
N GLY A 40 2.86 -8.03 2.03
CA GLY A 40 3.99 -8.95 1.91
C GLY A 40 3.65 -10.42 2.16
N ARG A 41 2.43 -10.75 2.60
CA ARG A 41 1.95 -12.14 2.76
C ARG A 41 1.55 -12.79 1.43
N ALA A 42 1.69 -12.10 0.30
CA ALA A 42 1.67 -12.61 -1.07
C ALA A 42 0.40 -13.34 -1.58
N GLU A 43 -0.63 -13.57 -0.76
CA GLU A 43 -1.73 -14.45 -1.15
C GLU A 43 -2.94 -13.75 -1.79
N SER A 44 -3.22 -12.49 -1.43
CA SER A 44 -4.51 -11.86 -1.80
C SER A 44 -4.41 -10.47 -2.42
N PHE A 45 -3.40 -9.66 -2.11
CA PHE A 45 -3.34 -8.25 -2.52
C PHE A 45 -2.06 -7.95 -3.28
N TYR A 46 -2.13 -7.04 -4.26
CA TYR A 46 -0.96 -6.64 -5.07
C TYR A 46 -0.62 -5.16 -4.93
N CYS A 47 -1.55 -4.35 -4.42
CA CYS A 47 -1.38 -2.92 -4.19
C CYS A 47 -1.91 -2.56 -2.80
N GLY A 48 -1.30 -1.55 -2.17
CA GLY A 48 -1.80 -0.94 -0.95
C GLY A 48 -1.55 0.56 -0.91
N THR A 49 -2.49 1.31 -0.35
CA THR A 49 -2.37 2.75 -0.13
C THR A 49 -2.34 3.08 1.35
N ILE A 50 -1.66 4.16 1.71
CA ILE A 50 -1.73 4.80 3.02
C ILE A 50 -2.13 6.24 2.79
N SER A 51 -3.23 6.68 3.38
CA SER A 51 -3.76 8.03 3.24
C SER A 51 -4.04 8.67 4.59
N ASN A 52 -3.94 9.99 4.64
CA ASN A 52 -4.42 10.82 5.73
C ASN A 52 -4.90 12.15 5.15
N GLU A 53 -6.20 12.42 5.27
CA GLU A 53 -6.83 13.61 4.73
C GLU A 53 -6.32 14.90 5.40
N GLU A 54 -6.09 14.87 6.72
CA GLU A 54 -5.71 16.05 7.51
C GLU A 54 -4.32 16.57 7.10
N SER A 55 -3.38 15.68 6.83
CA SER A 55 -2.05 16.02 6.36
C SER A 55 -1.92 16.04 4.83
N SER A 56 -3.01 15.80 4.09
CA SER A 56 -3.00 15.63 2.63
C SER A 56 -1.94 14.62 2.17
N SER A 57 -1.70 13.59 2.98
CA SER A 57 -0.68 12.57 2.71
C SER A 57 -1.30 11.40 1.96
N PHE A 58 -0.66 10.98 0.88
CA PHE A 58 -1.06 9.80 0.10
C PHE A 58 0.17 9.04 -0.39
N LEU A 59 0.25 7.76 -0.04
CA LEU A 59 1.35 6.88 -0.39
C LEU A 59 0.80 5.61 -1.02
N THR A 60 1.44 5.16 -2.10
CA THR A 60 1.06 3.92 -2.81
C THR A 60 2.21 2.93 -2.76
N PHE A 61 1.90 1.65 -2.62
CA PHE A 61 2.86 0.56 -2.55
C PHE A 61 2.38 -0.62 -3.39
N TYR A 62 3.30 -1.24 -4.13
CA TYR A 62 3.02 -2.45 -4.92
C TYR A 62 3.83 -3.64 -4.42
N TRP A 63 3.27 -4.83 -4.53
CA TRP A 63 3.97 -6.09 -4.34
C TRP A 63 4.29 -6.71 -5.70
N ASN A 64 5.58 -6.91 -5.98
CA ASN A 64 6.03 -7.52 -7.24
C ASN A 64 6.24 -9.04 -7.15
N GLY A 65 5.80 -9.68 -6.05
CA GLY A 65 6.07 -11.10 -5.79
C GLY A 65 7.32 -11.37 -4.95
N ARG A 66 8.17 -10.36 -4.74
CA ARG A 66 9.42 -10.46 -3.97
C ARG A 66 9.58 -9.37 -2.92
N ASP A 67 9.30 -8.12 -3.30
CA ASP A 67 9.51 -6.92 -2.52
C ASP A 67 8.28 -5.99 -2.58
N ILE A 68 8.15 -5.16 -1.54
CA ILE A 68 7.18 -4.06 -1.52
C ILE A 68 7.86 -2.80 -2.04
N ILE A 69 7.34 -2.28 -3.14
CA ILE A 69 7.90 -1.13 -3.86
C ILE A 69 7.02 0.09 -3.59
N ALA A 70 7.63 1.16 -3.07
CA ALA A 70 6.95 2.44 -2.95
C ALA A 70 6.78 3.08 -4.32
N TRP A 71 5.57 3.56 -4.60
CA TRP A 71 5.20 4.13 -5.88
C TRP A 71 4.98 5.62 -5.77
N ASN A 72 5.79 6.38 -6.51
CA ASN A 72 5.78 7.84 -6.50
C ASN A 72 5.17 8.45 -7.78
N LYS A 73 4.65 7.61 -8.68
CA LYS A 73 4.04 8.07 -9.93
C LYS A 73 2.53 8.31 -9.72
N PRO A 74 1.91 9.25 -10.46
CA PRO A 74 0.51 9.62 -10.28
C PRO A 74 -0.49 8.63 -10.91
N TRP A 75 -0.02 7.57 -11.59
CA TRP A 75 -0.86 6.55 -12.21
C TRP A 75 -0.81 5.22 -11.45
N VAL A 76 -1.86 4.41 -11.61
CA VAL A 76 -1.99 3.09 -10.97
C VAL A 76 -1.54 1.99 -11.93
N LEU A 77 -0.93 0.95 -11.38
CA LEU A 77 -0.54 -0.24 -12.13
C LEU A 77 -1.57 -1.36 -11.94
N SER A 78 -1.79 -2.13 -13.00
CA SER A 78 -2.42 -3.45 -12.88
C SER A 78 -1.50 -4.42 -12.12
N ARG A 79 -2.04 -5.52 -11.63
CA ARG A 79 -1.22 -6.59 -11.03
C ARG A 79 -0.09 -7.08 -11.94
N ARG A 80 -0.34 -7.25 -13.25
CA ARG A 80 0.68 -7.73 -14.20
C ARG A 80 1.86 -6.75 -14.29
N GLN A 81 1.56 -5.46 -14.43
CA GLN A 81 2.59 -4.41 -14.47
C GLN A 81 3.33 -4.29 -13.12
N ALA A 82 2.64 -4.48 -12.00
CA ALA A 82 3.26 -4.46 -10.67
C ALA A 82 4.29 -5.59 -10.48
N LEU A 83 4.05 -6.78 -11.07
CA LEU A 83 4.99 -7.91 -11.03
C LEU A 83 6.27 -7.66 -11.84
N GLU A 84 6.20 -6.80 -12.87
CA GLU A 84 7.34 -6.43 -13.71
C GLU A 84 8.23 -5.35 -13.07
N LEU A 85 7.83 -4.79 -11.93
CA LEU A 85 8.62 -3.79 -11.24
C LEU A 85 9.91 -4.41 -10.69
N GLU A 86 11.04 -3.84 -11.06
CA GLU A 86 12.32 -4.20 -10.46
C GLU A 86 12.36 -3.74 -8.99
N GLY A 87 12.70 -4.67 -8.09
CA GLY A 87 12.95 -4.35 -6.69
C GLY A 87 14.04 -3.29 -6.63
N SER A 88 13.72 -2.11 -6.13
CA SER A 88 14.67 -0.99 -6.12
C SER A 88 15.84 -1.33 -5.21
N VAL A 89 16.96 -1.78 -5.79
CA VAL A 89 18.25 -1.88 -5.10
C VAL A 89 18.72 -0.45 -4.82
N ARG A 90 18.35 0.06 -3.64
CA ARG A 90 18.90 1.20 -2.87
C ARG A 90 18.90 2.59 -3.52
N SER A 91 18.28 3.55 -2.83
CA SER A 91 18.83 4.90 -2.57
C SER A 91 18.06 5.60 -1.44
N GLY A 92 18.65 5.66 -0.23
CA GLY A 92 18.28 6.62 0.82
C GLY A 92 17.66 6.04 2.11
N PRO A 93 17.91 6.66 3.29
CA PRO A 93 17.61 6.07 4.58
C PRO A 93 16.10 6.03 4.79
N LEU A 94 15.63 4.91 5.32
CA LEU A 94 14.31 4.79 5.92
C LEU A 94 14.32 5.55 7.24
N PHE A 95 14.01 6.85 7.20
CA PHE A 95 13.56 7.59 8.37
C PHE A 95 12.06 7.36 8.58
#